data_AF-A0A9D7TPJ9-F1
#
_entry.id   AF-A0A9D7TPJ9-F1
#
_cell.length_a   1.000
_cell.length_b   1.000
_cell.length_c   1.000
_cell.angle_alpha   90.00
_cell.angle_beta   90.00
_cell.angle_gamma   90.00
#
_symmetry.space_group_name_H-M   'P 1'
#
loop_
_entity.id
_entity.type
_entity.pdbx_description
1 polymer ?
#
loop_
_entity_poly.entity_id
_entity_poly.type
_entity_poly.pdbx_seq_one_letter_code
_entity_poly.pdbx_strand_id
1 'polypeptide(L)'
;MSEESKPYIIDEKTQRLRDIIDETEAQFNNEIKVTPGEAKRIELIRKMKQDTDKKDYMIMFNILMISLSLISLAHFALFGTVFSLVCLMFCILYFVFIRKRLTSATLQLGDYKNNFDRYLWEGFYLKEMRFSAVKLAYMLFFPFFVVFAVDLIRGANQGISFWIALLIAAGISSGAWIVFFHGDKDALESIESDLRSLDFL
;
A
#
# COMPACT_ATOMS: atom_id res chain seq x y z
N MET A 1 -12.48 7.26 73.85
CA MET A 1 -13.23 6.57 72.79
C MET A 1 -12.24 5.64 72.10
N SER A 2 -12.30 4.34 72.44
CA SER A 2 -11.46 3.31 71.85
C SER A 2 -12.18 2.72 70.64
N GLU A 3 -11.62 2.87 69.45
CA GLU A 3 -12.08 2.10 68.30
C GLU A 3 -11.46 0.71 68.35
N GLU A 4 -12.31 -0.30 68.52
CA GLU A 4 -11.98 -1.72 68.52
C GLU A 4 -11.43 -2.14 67.15
N SER A 5 -10.13 -2.47 67.08
CA SER A 5 -9.57 -3.17 65.93
C SER A 5 -10.02 -4.64 65.97
N LYS A 6 -11.08 -4.99 65.25
CA LYS A 6 -11.46 -6.39 65.05
C LYS A 6 -10.38 -7.11 64.24
N PRO A 7 -9.91 -8.31 64.64
CA PRO A 7 -9.00 -9.10 63.83
C PRO A 7 -9.75 -9.58 62.59
N TYR A 8 -9.22 -9.25 61.42
CA TYR A 8 -9.76 -9.72 60.14
C TYR A 8 -9.39 -11.22 60.02
N ILE A 9 -10.33 -12.11 60.32
CA ILE A 9 -10.14 -13.55 60.06
C ILE A 9 -10.26 -13.72 58.56
N ILE A 10 -9.11 -13.82 57.89
CA ILE A 10 -9.05 -14.18 56.47
C ILE A 10 -9.42 -15.66 56.38
N ASP A 11 -10.59 -15.94 55.82
CA ASP A 11 -11.08 -17.30 55.56
C ASP A 11 -10.06 -18.06 54.70
N GLU A 12 -9.80 -19.34 54.99
CA GLU A 12 -8.74 -20.15 54.36
C GLU A 12 -8.90 -20.20 52.82
N LYS A 13 -10.14 -20.11 52.35
CA LYS A 13 -10.47 -20.01 50.91
C LYS A 13 -10.02 -18.69 50.29
N THR A 14 -10.12 -17.59 51.02
CA THR A 14 -9.67 -16.26 50.57
C THR A 14 -8.15 -16.17 50.52
N GLN A 15 -7.48 -16.89 51.43
CA GLN A 15 -6.02 -17.01 51.41
C GLN A 15 -5.54 -17.86 50.23
N ARG A 16 -6.15 -19.03 49.99
CA ARG A 16 -5.85 -19.84 48.79
C ARG A 16 -6.13 -19.12 47.49
N LEU A 17 -7.17 -18.29 47.42
CA LEU A 17 -7.44 -17.47 46.24
C LEU A 17 -6.37 -16.41 46.03
N ARG A 18 -5.85 -15.79 47.10
CA ARG A 18 -4.71 -14.88 46.99
C ARG A 18 -3.44 -15.60 46.57
N ASP A 19 -3.15 -16.76 47.14
CA ASP A 19 -1.97 -17.54 46.75
C ASP A 19 -2.05 -17.98 45.29
N ILE A 20 -3.22 -18.39 44.79
CA ILE A 20 -3.43 -18.70 43.37
C ILE A 20 -3.28 -17.45 42.51
N ILE A 21 -3.81 -16.30 42.93
CA ILE A 21 -3.67 -15.04 42.19
C ILE A 21 -2.21 -14.60 42.15
N ASP A 22 -1.49 -14.68 43.27
CA ASP A 22 -0.08 -14.30 43.37
C ASP A 22 0.82 -15.28 42.58
N GLU A 23 0.51 -16.58 42.59
CA GLU A 23 1.23 -17.59 41.81
C GLU A 23 0.93 -17.46 40.30
N THR A 24 -0.30 -17.09 39.94
CA THR A 24 -0.69 -16.79 38.56
C THR A 24 -0.08 -15.47 38.09
N GLU A 25 -0.09 -14.42 38.91
CA GLU A 25 0.58 -13.15 38.63
C GLU A 25 2.09 -13.30 38.58
N ALA A 26 2.71 -14.18 39.38
CA ALA A 26 4.14 -14.50 39.28
C ALA A 26 4.47 -15.27 37.98
N GLN A 27 3.56 -16.13 37.50
CA GLN A 27 3.70 -16.78 36.19
C GLN A 27 3.51 -15.82 35.02
N PHE A 28 2.65 -14.81 35.15
CA PHE A 28 2.40 -13.77 34.15
C PHE A 28 3.33 -12.55 34.24
N ASN A 29 4.02 -12.33 35.37
CA ASN A 29 5.07 -11.32 35.58
C ASN A 29 6.44 -11.74 35.04
N ASN A 30 6.51 -12.83 34.28
CA ASN A 30 7.49 -12.88 33.21
C ASN A 30 7.11 -11.77 32.22
N GLU A 31 7.53 -10.53 32.50
CA GLU A 31 7.79 -9.54 31.46
C GLU A 31 8.43 -10.32 30.32
N ILE A 32 7.68 -10.51 29.23
CA ILE A 32 8.24 -11.07 28.02
C ILE A 32 9.35 -10.08 27.69
N LYS A 33 10.59 -10.41 28.02
CA LYS A 33 11.77 -9.66 27.63
C LYS A 33 11.87 -9.87 26.14
N VAL A 34 11.03 -9.14 25.41
CA VAL A 34 11.05 -9.05 23.96
C VAL A 34 12.47 -8.62 23.64
N THR A 35 13.22 -9.49 22.99
CA THR A 35 14.57 -9.15 22.58
C THR A 35 14.50 -7.93 21.66
N PRO A 36 15.55 -7.08 21.59
CA PRO A 36 15.55 -5.92 20.69
C PRO A 36 15.19 -6.30 19.24
N GLY A 37 15.58 -7.50 18.81
CA GLY A 37 15.19 -8.09 17.53
C GLY A 37 13.69 -8.36 17.40
N GLU A 38 13.06 -9.02 18.37
CA GLU A 38 11.61 -9.29 18.36
C GLU A 38 10.77 -8.00 18.45
N ALA A 39 11.23 -7.00 19.20
CA ALA A 39 10.55 -5.71 19.32
C ALA A 39 10.54 -4.99 17.96
N LYS A 40 11.68 -5.01 17.28
CA LYS A 40 11.84 -4.46 15.93
C LYS A 40 11.02 -5.25 14.90
N ARG A 41 10.96 -6.59 15.00
CA ARG A 41 10.10 -7.43 14.17
C ARG A 41 8.62 -7.08 14.35
N ILE A 42 8.14 -6.89 15.59
CA ILE A 42 6.76 -6.49 15.88
C ILE A 42 6.46 -5.08 15.34
N GLU A 43 7.41 -4.14 15.48
CA GLU A 43 7.29 -2.80 14.92
C GLU A 43 7.20 -2.82 13.39
N LEU A 44 8.04 -3.62 12.71
CA LEU A 44 8.00 -3.79 11.27
C LEU A 44 6.70 -4.44 10.79
N ILE A 45 6.19 -5.46 11.50
CA ILE A 45 4.86 -6.01 11.22
C ILE A 45 3.82 -4.90 11.32
N ARG A 46 3.88 -4.05 12.35
CA ARG A 46 2.93 -2.96 12.54
C ARG A 46 3.04 -1.92 11.43
N LYS A 47 4.26 -1.52 11.04
CA LYS A 47 4.52 -0.62 9.89
C LYS A 47 4.05 -1.24 8.56
N MET A 48 4.23 -2.54 8.38
CA MET A 48 3.72 -3.26 7.20
C MET A 48 2.20 -3.42 7.20
N LYS A 49 1.59 -3.60 8.38
CA LYS A 49 0.17 -3.91 8.60
C LYS A 49 -0.71 -2.67 8.80
N GLN A 50 -0.19 -1.50 9.12
CA GLN A 50 -0.92 -0.23 9.00
C GLN A 50 -1.06 0.13 7.49
N ASP A 51 -1.67 -0.72 6.67
CA ASP A 51 -3.07 -0.74 6.19
C ASP A 51 -3.66 0.53 5.56
N THR A 52 -2.83 1.43 5.05
CA THR A 52 -3.33 2.51 4.16
C THR A 52 -2.91 2.31 2.69
N ASP A 53 -1.77 1.68 2.42
CA ASP A 53 -1.19 1.64 1.07
C ASP A 53 -1.95 0.76 0.06
N LYS A 54 -2.41 -0.44 0.47
CA LYS A 54 -3.00 -1.40 -0.50
C LYS A 54 -4.24 -0.83 -1.16
N LYS A 55 -5.14 -0.28 -0.35
CA LYS A 55 -6.44 0.18 -0.81
C LYS A 55 -6.24 1.44 -1.65
N ASP A 56 -5.41 2.36 -1.19
CA ASP A 56 -5.22 3.66 -1.83
C ASP A 56 -4.52 3.52 -3.18
N TYR A 57 -3.42 2.77 -3.27
CA TYR A 57 -2.76 2.51 -4.56
C TYR A 57 -3.68 1.79 -5.55
N MET A 58 -4.47 0.81 -5.08
CA MET A 58 -5.38 0.10 -5.97
C MET A 58 -6.56 0.97 -6.39
N ILE A 59 -7.06 1.85 -5.53
CA ILE A 59 -8.09 2.84 -5.89
C ILE A 59 -7.54 3.81 -6.92
N MET A 60 -6.38 4.42 -6.68
CA MET A 60 -5.72 5.32 -7.62
C MET A 60 -5.50 4.65 -8.98
N PHE A 61 -4.98 3.42 -8.97
CA PHE A 61 -4.79 2.63 -10.18
C PHE A 61 -6.11 2.42 -10.93
N ASN A 62 -7.15 1.93 -10.25
CA ASN A 62 -8.43 1.66 -10.89
C ASN A 62 -9.08 2.95 -11.42
N ILE A 63 -9.05 4.05 -10.64
CA ILE A 63 -9.60 5.35 -11.06
C ILE A 63 -8.90 5.83 -12.33
N LEU A 64 -7.57 5.77 -12.38
CA LEU A 64 -6.80 6.19 -13.54
C LEU A 64 -7.16 5.36 -14.78
N MET A 65 -7.16 4.04 -14.65
CA MET A 65 -7.41 3.12 -15.77
C MET A 65 -8.86 3.21 -16.28
N ILE A 66 -9.84 3.30 -15.38
CA ILE A 66 -11.26 3.47 -15.74
C ILE A 66 -11.48 4.82 -16.41
N SER A 67 -10.99 5.90 -15.80
CA SER A 67 -11.18 7.26 -16.33
C SER A 67 -10.55 7.41 -17.72
N LEU A 68 -9.33 6.90 -17.92
CA LEU A 68 -8.72 6.91 -19.25
C LEU A 68 -9.50 6.06 -20.25
N SER A 69 -10.00 4.90 -19.84
CA SER A 69 -10.78 4.03 -20.74
C SER A 69 -12.06 4.73 -21.22
N LEU A 70 -12.78 5.38 -20.31
CA LEU A 70 -13.98 6.16 -20.62
C LEU A 70 -13.66 7.33 -21.56
N ILE A 71 -12.60 8.09 -21.27
CA ILE A 71 -12.19 9.22 -22.10
C ILE A 71 -11.72 8.76 -23.48
N SER A 72 -10.95 7.69 -23.56
CA SER A 72 -10.48 7.13 -24.83
C SER A 72 -11.66 6.67 -25.71
N LEU A 73 -12.67 6.05 -25.09
CA LEU A 73 -13.89 5.63 -25.76
C LEU A 73 -14.74 6.83 -26.22
N ALA A 74 -14.92 7.84 -25.37
CA ALA A 74 -15.61 9.07 -25.73
C ALA A 74 -14.91 9.81 -26.89
N HIS A 75 -13.58 9.88 -26.84
CA HIS A 75 -12.75 10.47 -27.87
C HIS A 75 -12.86 9.72 -29.21
N PHE A 76 -12.95 8.38 -29.17
CA PHE A 76 -13.24 7.58 -30.36
C PHE A 76 -14.63 7.87 -30.91
N ALA A 77 -15.66 7.88 -30.05
CA ALA A 77 -17.05 8.05 -30.46
C ALA A 77 -17.31 9.41 -31.10
N LEU A 78 -16.68 10.48 -30.61
CA LEU A 78 -16.90 11.84 -31.10
C LEU A 78 -16.00 12.22 -32.29
N PHE A 79 -14.74 11.76 -32.30
CA PHE A 79 -13.75 12.19 -33.30
C PHE A 79 -13.29 11.09 -34.25
N GLY A 80 -13.74 9.83 -34.08
CA GLY A 80 -13.42 8.70 -34.97
C GLY A 80 -11.94 8.30 -34.96
N THR A 81 -11.17 8.70 -33.95
CA THR A 81 -9.72 8.52 -33.93
C THR A 81 -9.33 7.10 -33.55
N VAL A 82 -8.85 6.30 -34.52
CA VAL A 82 -8.41 4.91 -34.28
C VAL A 82 -7.32 4.82 -33.20
N PHE A 83 -6.48 5.85 -33.06
CA PHE A 83 -5.45 5.90 -32.03
C PHE A 83 -6.01 5.80 -30.60
N SER A 84 -7.20 6.35 -30.31
CA SER A 84 -7.78 6.23 -28.97
C SER A 84 -8.26 4.81 -28.67
N LEU A 85 -8.66 4.03 -29.68
CA LEU A 85 -8.92 2.59 -29.52
C LEU A 85 -7.65 1.80 -29.23
N VAL A 86 -6.54 2.13 -29.89
CA VAL A 86 -5.23 1.51 -29.60
C VAL A 86 -4.82 1.81 -28.16
N CYS A 87 -4.99 3.06 -27.70
CA CYS A 87 -4.74 3.45 -26.31
C CYS A 87 -5.64 2.69 -25.32
N LEU A 88 -6.93 2.54 -25.64
CA LEU A 88 -7.87 1.73 -24.84
C LEU A 88 -7.44 0.26 -24.76
N MET A 89 -7.01 -0.34 -25.87
CA MET A 89 -6.53 -1.71 -25.89
C MET A 89 -5.28 -1.88 -25.01
N PHE A 90 -4.31 -0.96 -25.10
CA PHE A 90 -3.13 -0.95 -24.22
C PHE A 90 -3.52 -0.79 -22.75
N CYS A 91 -4.50 0.06 -22.44
CA CYS A 91 -5.03 0.25 -21.10
C CYS A 91 -5.57 -1.07 -20.54
N ILE A 92 -6.41 -1.79 -21.30
CA ILE A 92 -6.99 -3.07 -20.89
C ILE A 92 -5.90 -4.14 -20.69
N LEU A 93 -4.97 -4.26 -21.65
CA LEU A 93 -3.88 -5.23 -21.57
C LEU A 93 -3.00 -4.98 -20.35
N TYR A 94 -2.61 -3.73 -20.12
CA TYR A 94 -1.81 -3.35 -18.96
C TYR A 94 -2.55 -3.61 -17.64
N PHE A 95 -3.85 -3.26 -17.58
CA PHE A 95 -4.68 -3.54 -16.40
C PHE A 95 -4.71 -5.03 -16.07
N VAL A 96 -4.97 -5.89 -17.06
CA VAL A 96 -5.01 -7.34 -16.88
C VAL A 96 -3.64 -7.89 -16.48
N PHE A 97 -2.57 -7.42 -17.11
CA PHE A 97 -1.20 -7.83 -16.81
C PHE A 97 -0.83 -7.53 -15.35
N ILE A 98 -1.04 -6.29 -14.90
CA ILE A 98 -0.76 -5.87 -13.52
C ILE A 98 -1.63 -6.65 -12.53
N ARG A 99 -2.92 -6.84 -12.83
CA ARG A 99 -3.82 -7.62 -11.96
C ARG A 99 -3.35 -9.06 -11.80
N LYS A 100 -2.98 -9.73 -12.88
CA LYS A 100 -2.43 -11.10 -12.81
C LYS A 100 -1.17 -11.17 -11.96
N ARG A 101 -0.23 -10.24 -12.18
CA ARG A 101 1.04 -10.19 -11.43
C ARG A 101 0.82 -9.94 -9.93
N LEU A 102 -0.02 -8.98 -9.58
CA LEU A 102 -0.34 -8.65 -8.18
C LEU A 102 -1.08 -9.80 -7.48
N THR A 103 -2.01 -10.48 -8.16
CA THR A 103 -2.69 -11.65 -7.60
C THR A 103 -1.70 -12.78 -7.33
N SER A 104 -0.83 -13.09 -8.29
CA SER A 104 0.20 -14.13 -8.12
C SER A 104 1.11 -13.86 -6.93
N ALA A 105 1.63 -12.63 -6.81
CA ALA A 105 2.49 -12.24 -5.69
C ALA A 105 1.74 -12.25 -4.34
N THR A 106 0.45 -11.90 -4.34
CA THR A 106 -0.38 -11.98 -3.11
C THR A 106 -0.60 -13.43 -2.68
N LEU A 107 -0.79 -14.36 -3.63
CA LEU A 107 -0.93 -15.78 -3.32
C LEU A 107 0.36 -16.36 -2.73
N GLN A 108 1.51 -16.06 -3.36
CA GLN A 108 2.83 -16.48 -2.87
C GLN A 108 3.13 -15.96 -1.45
N LEU A 109 2.72 -14.74 -1.14
CA LEU A 109 2.85 -14.19 0.22
C LEU A 109 2.10 -15.04 1.26
N GLY A 110 0.97 -15.65 0.87
CA GLY A 110 0.21 -16.56 1.73
C GLY A 110 0.99 -17.84 2.08
N ASP A 111 1.83 -18.31 1.17
CA ASP A 111 2.63 -19.54 1.34
C ASP A 111 3.78 -19.36 2.34
N TYR A 112 4.24 -18.11 2.55
CA TYR A 112 5.34 -17.79 3.45
C TYR A 112 4.93 -17.44 4.88
N LYS A 113 3.65 -17.59 5.26
CA LYS A 113 3.18 -17.26 6.62
C LYS A 113 3.98 -17.90 7.76
N ASN A 114 4.57 -19.07 7.50
CA ASN A 114 5.36 -19.82 8.49
C ASN A 114 6.86 -19.45 8.48
N ASN A 115 7.33 -18.68 7.49
CA ASN A 115 8.69 -18.16 7.42
C ASN A 115 8.65 -16.64 7.52
N PHE A 116 8.87 -16.15 8.74
CA PHE A 116 8.66 -14.75 9.09
C PHE A 116 9.51 -13.77 8.29
N ASP A 117 10.81 -14.02 8.14
CA ASP A 117 11.72 -13.12 7.42
C ASP A 117 11.39 -13.06 5.94
N ARG A 118 11.07 -14.22 5.35
CA ARG A 118 10.63 -14.29 3.96
C ARG A 118 9.27 -13.61 3.76
N TYR A 119 8.36 -13.74 4.70
CA TYR A 119 7.06 -13.06 4.65
C TYR A 119 7.20 -11.53 4.67
N LEU A 120 8.10 -11.00 5.49
CA LEU A 120 8.36 -9.56 5.54
C LEU A 120 8.93 -9.03 4.21
N TRP A 121 9.95 -9.69 3.67
CA TRP A 121 10.56 -9.31 2.39
C TRP A 121 9.57 -9.39 1.22
N GLU A 122 8.83 -10.49 1.11
CA GLU A 122 7.82 -10.67 0.05
C GLU A 122 6.67 -9.66 0.19
N GLY A 123 6.31 -9.30 1.43
CA GLY A 123 5.32 -8.25 1.71
C GLY A 123 5.80 -6.87 1.29
N PHE A 124 7.08 -6.55 1.51
CA PHE A 124 7.72 -5.34 1.02
C PHE A 124 7.74 -5.29 -0.52
N TYR A 125 8.20 -6.35 -1.19
CA TYR A 125 8.19 -6.44 -2.64
C TYR A 125 6.78 -6.26 -3.22
N LEU A 126 5.76 -6.80 -2.56
CA LEU A 126 4.38 -6.62 -2.98
C LEU A 126 3.91 -5.15 -2.85
N LYS A 127 4.35 -4.42 -1.81
CA LYS A 127 4.09 -2.97 -1.70
C LYS A 127 4.81 -2.21 -2.81
N GLU A 128 6.08 -2.49 -3.03
CA GLU A 128 6.88 -1.86 -4.07
C GLU A 128 6.30 -2.11 -5.47
N MET A 129 5.83 -3.33 -5.76
CA MET A 129 5.16 -3.65 -7.03
C MET A 129 3.87 -2.84 -7.22
N ARG A 130 3.08 -2.59 -6.17
CA ARG A 130 1.86 -1.77 -6.26
C ARG A 130 2.20 -0.32 -6.54
N PHE A 131 3.14 0.26 -5.78
CA PHE A 131 3.63 1.62 -6.00
C PHE A 131 4.17 1.79 -7.42
N SER A 132 5.03 0.86 -7.87
CA SER A 132 5.60 0.86 -9.21
C SER A 132 4.55 0.73 -10.31
N ALA A 133 3.52 -0.10 -10.10
CA ALA A 133 2.43 -0.25 -11.05
C ALA A 133 1.62 1.03 -11.22
N VAL A 134 1.29 1.73 -10.12
CA VAL A 134 0.62 3.03 -10.13
C VAL A 134 1.49 4.09 -10.79
N LYS A 135 2.76 4.16 -10.42
CA LYS A 135 3.74 5.09 -11.00
C LYS A 135 3.85 4.93 -12.51
N LEU A 136 4.03 3.70 -12.98
CA LEU A 136 4.17 3.41 -14.41
C LEU A 136 2.86 3.68 -15.14
N ALA A 137 1.71 3.36 -14.54
CA ALA A 137 0.42 3.71 -15.10
C ALA A 137 0.29 5.24 -15.28
N TYR A 138 0.62 6.01 -14.24
CA TYR A 138 0.56 7.46 -14.28
C TYR A 138 1.46 8.03 -15.38
N MET A 139 2.72 7.62 -15.45
CA MET A 139 3.66 8.12 -16.47
C MET A 139 3.24 7.79 -17.90
N LEU A 140 2.71 6.58 -18.14
CA LEU A 140 2.33 6.14 -19.47
C LEU A 140 0.99 6.72 -19.90
N PHE A 141 -0.01 6.70 -19.03
CA PHE A 141 -1.41 6.90 -19.39
C PHE A 141 -1.95 8.29 -19.08
N PHE A 142 -1.39 8.97 -18.08
CA PHE A 142 -1.84 10.32 -17.73
C PHE A 142 -1.63 11.36 -18.84
N PRO A 143 -0.54 11.34 -19.64
CA PRO A 143 -0.40 12.26 -20.77
C PRO A 143 -1.54 12.08 -21.79
N PHE A 144 -1.89 10.85 -22.13
CA PHE A 144 -3.01 10.57 -23.04
C PHE A 144 -4.35 11.00 -22.44
N PHE A 145 -4.54 10.77 -21.14
CA PHE A 145 -5.72 11.25 -20.42
C PHE A 145 -5.89 12.76 -20.58
N VAL A 146 -4.82 13.54 -20.33
CA VAL A 146 -4.86 15.00 -20.43
C VAL A 146 -5.16 15.44 -21.85
N VAL A 147 -4.48 14.88 -22.85
CA VAL A 147 -4.67 15.28 -24.25
C VAL A 147 -6.10 14.97 -24.71
N PHE A 148 -6.59 13.75 -24.49
CA PHE A 148 -7.95 13.39 -24.88
C PHE A 148 -9.00 14.21 -24.11
N ALA A 149 -8.79 14.52 -22.84
CA ALA A 149 -9.69 15.38 -22.07
C ALA A 149 -9.73 16.81 -22.65
N VAL A 150 -8.58 17.38 -22.99
CA VAL A 150 -8.50 18.73 -23.58
C VAL A 150 -9.15 18.75 -24.96
N ASP A 151 -8.92 17.74 -25.79
CA ASP A 151 -9.55 17.62 -27.10
C ASP A 151 -11.08 17.48 -27.01
N LEU A 152 -11.58 16.74 -26.02
CA LEU A 152 -13.02 16.64 -25.74
C LEU A 152 -13.63 17.99 -25.33
N ILE A 153 -12.90 18.82 -24.57
CA ILE A 153 -13.37 20.14 -24.12
C ILE A 153 -13.31 21.18 -25.23
N ARG A 154 -12.23 21.19 -26.03
CA ARG A 154 -11.97 22.24 -27.03
C ARG A 154 -12.49 21.91 -28.43
N GLY A 155 -12.84 20.65 -28.67
CA GLY A 155 -13.11 20.13 -30.02
C GLY A 155 -11.82 19.82 -30.76
N ALA A 156 -11.81 18.73 -31.54
CA ALA A 156 -10.63 18.27 -32.24
C ALA A 156 -10.12 19.31 -33.26
N ASN A 157 -8.91 19.84 -33.01
CA ASN A 157 -8.21 20.72 -33.93
C ASN A 157 -6.88 20.08 -34.32
N GLN A 158 -6.76 19.68 -35.59
CA GLN A 158 -5.59 19.22 -36.35
C GLN A 158 -4.52 18.38 -35.60
N GLY A 159 -4.25 17.15 -36.10
CA GLY A 159 -3.38 16.16 -35.45
C GLY A 159 -1.91 16.54 -35.15
N ILE A 160 -1.37 17.65 -35.69
CA ILE A 160 -0.04 18.16 -35.28
C ILE A 160 -0.09 18.78 -33.88
N SER A 161 -1.22 19.42 -33.52
CA SER A 161 -1.47 19.96 -32.18
C SER A 161 -1.48 18.85 -31.12
N PHE A 162 -2.00 17.66 -31.46
CA PHE A 162 -2.08 16.50 -30.57
C PHE A 162 -0.71 16.05 -30.06
N TRP A 163 0.29 15.91 -30.94
CA TRP A 163 1.61 15.42 -30.55
C TRP A 163 2.38 16.42 -29.68
N ILE A 164 2.25 17.71 -29.97
CA ILE A 164 2.85 18.77 -29.15
C ILE A 164 2.16 18.83 -27.79
N ALA A 165 0.83 18.73 -27.76
CA ALA A 165 0.05 18.66 -26.52
C ALA A 165 0.44 17.43 -25.68
N LEU A 166 0.72 16.29 -26.32
CA LEU A 166 1.18 15.08 -25.63
C LEU A 166 2.55 15.26 -24.96
N LEU A 167 3.49 15.92 -25.64
CA LEU A 167 4.81 16.21 -25.06
C LEU A 167 4.70 17.17 -23.87
N ILE A 168 3.88 18.23 -24.00
CA ILE A 168 3.61 19.16 -22.90
C ILE A 168 2.93 18.43 -21.73
N ALA A 169 1.93 17.61 -22.02
CA ALA A 169 1.24 16.81 -21.02
C ALA A 169 2.20 15.85 -20.32
N ALA A 170 3.13 15.21 -21.04
CA ALA A 170 4.16 14.36 -20.45
C ALA A 170 5.10 15.13 -19.51
N GLY A 171 5.48 16.36 -19.87
CA GLY A 171 6.26 17.25 -19.01
C GLY A 171 5.51 17.61 -17.72
N ILE A 172 4.24 18.02 -17.83
CA ILE A 172 3.39 18.35 -16.68
C ILE A 172 3.17 17.12 -15.79
N SER A 173 2.92 15.95 -16.39
CA SER A 173 2.76 14.68 -15.69
C SER A 173 4.01 14.34 -14.89
N SER A 174 5.19 14.50 -15.50
CA SER A 174 6.46 14.23 -14.83
C SER A 174 6.69 15.15 -13.63
N GLY A 175 6.31 16.43 -13.74
CA GLY A 175 6.39 17.38 -12.63
C GLY A 175 5.41 17.05 -11.49
N ALA A 176 4.15 16.77 -11.82
CA ALA A 176 3.13 16.36 -10.86
C ALA A 176 3.51 15.05 -10.14
N TRP A 177 4.20 14.15 -10.85
CA TRP A 177 4.72 12.91 -10.29
C TRP A 177 5.75 13.15 -9.18
N ILE A 178 6.72 14.05 -9.40
CA ILE A 178 7.75 14.36 -8.40
C ILE A 178 7.09 14.85 -7.11
N VAL A 179 6.08 15.70 -7.22
CA VAL A 179 5.41 16.26 -6.04
C VAL A 179 4.57 15.21 -5.30
N PHE A 180 3.83 14.37 -6.02
CA PHE A 180 2.86 13.46 -5.40
C PHE A 180 3.50 12.19 -4.82
N PHE A 181 4.53 11.64 -5.46
CA PHE A 181 5.09 10.33 -5.11
C PHE A 181 6.43 10.39 -4.36
N HIS A 182 6.95 11.57 -4.04
CA HIS A 182 8.22 11.69 -3.31
C HIS A 182 8.12 11.12 -1.89
N GLY A 183 7.09 11.48 -1.13
CA GLY A 183 6.91 11.00 0.24
C GLY A 183 6.72 9.47 0.33
N ASP A 184 6.01 8.90 -0.64
CA ASP A 184 5.80 7.45 -0.73
C ASP A 184 7.10 6.70 -1.04
N LYS A 185 7.96 7.29 -1.88
CA LYS A 185 9.29 6.73 -2.18
C LYS A 185 10.17 6.72 -0.92
N ASP A 186 10.21 7.83 -0.20
CA ASP A 186 11.02 7.94 1.02
C ASP A 186 10.53 6.96 2.11
N ALA A 187 9.22 6.76 2.20
CA ALA A 187 8.62 5.77 3.10
C ALA A 187 9.04 4.33 2.73
N LEU A 188 9.09 3.98 1.44
CA LEU A 188 9.56 2.67 0.98
C LEU A 188 11.05 2.46 1.28
N GLU A 189 11.89 3.46 1.03
CA GLU A 189 13.33 3.39 1.34
C GLU A 189 13.58 3.23 2.85
N SER A 190 12.78 3.88 3.68
CA SER A 190 12.82 3.72 5.14
C SER A 190 12.49 2.29 5.59
N ILE A 191 11.43 1.69 5.03
CA ILE A 191 11.04 0.30 5.31
C ILE A 191 12.12 -0.69 4.85
N GLU A 192 12.74 -0.44 3.69
CA GLU A 192 13.83 -1.29 3.19
C GLU A 192 15.05 -1.24 4.11
N SER A 193 15.43 -0.04 4.56
CA SER A 193 16.51 0.16 5.53
C SER A 193 16.22 -0.59 6.84
N ASP A 194 15.01 -0.49 7.35
CA ASP A 194 14.54 -1.20 8.54
C ASP A 194 14.63 -2.73 8.35
N LEU A 195 14.24 -3.26 7.18
CA LEU A 195 14.34 -4.69 6.84
C LEU A 195 15.79 -5.18 6.74
N ARG A 196 16.66 -4.44 6.04
CA ARG A 196 18.08 -4.82 5.93
C ARG A 196 18.76 -4.84 7.30
N SER A 197 18.39 -3.93 8.19
CA SER A 197 18.94 -3.87 9.53
C SER A 197 18.48 -5.02 10.46
N LEU A 198 17.44 -5.77 10.09
CA LEU A 198 17.03 -6.99 10.77
C LEU A 198 17.90 -8.19 10.40
N ASP A 199 18.50 -8.22 9.21
CA ASP A 199 19.39 -9.31 8.79
C ASP A 199 20.71 -9.34 9.59
N PHE A 200 21.03 -8.27 10.32
CA PHE A 200 22.24 -8.12 11.13
C PHE A 200 22.01 -8.27 12.64
N LEU A 201 20.78 -8.57 13.08
CA LEU A 201 20.38 -8.75 14.49
C LEU A 201 20.02 -10.22 14.78
#